data_AF-A0A8K0CW58-F1
#
_entry.id   AF-A0A8K0CW58-F1
#
_cell.length_a   1.000
_cell.length_b   1.000
_cell.length_c   1.000
_cell.angle_alpha   90.00
_cell.angle_beta   90.00
_cell.angle_gamma   90.00
#
_symmetry.space_group_name_H-M   'P 1'
#
loop_
_entity.id
_entity.type
_entity.pdbx_description
1 polymer ?
#
loop_
_entity_poly.entity_id
_entity_poly.type
_entity_poly.pdbx_seq_one_letter_code
_entity_poly.pdbx_strand_id
1 'polypeptide(L)'
;MFTFSASGGVTPPMIIYSLKRLPSHIQSSVSSKWGTDLSDNGWMQAKLFYKYAGNVLYPYLKDKNAEFPIILFVDGHRMHLTYNLSNLCSSLNIISCSTRILRPAGVAEKDVCEWRNINFASILEIVVKDIKYN
;
A
#
# COMPACT_ATOMS: atom_id res chain seq x y z
N MET A 1 -8.09 1.68 5.31
CA MET A 1 -7.40 1.67 3.99
C MET A 1 -7.58 0.30 3.37
N PHE A 2 -8.03 0.25 2.12
CA PHE A 2 -8.17 -0.98 1.34
C PHE A 2 -7.09 -1.01 0.25
N THR A 3 -6.59 -2.19 -0.07
CA THR A 3 -5.69 -2.42 -1.21
C THR A 3 -6.23 -3.60 -2.00
N PHE A 4 -6.13 -3.47 -3.33
CA PHE A 4 -6.64 -4.45 -4.27
C PHE A 4 -5.48 -4.92 -5.15
N SER A 5 -5.41 -6.22 -5.42
CA SER A 5 -4.47 -6.77 -6.39
C SER A 5 -5.06 -6.74 -7.79
N ALA A 6 -4.20 -6.72 -8.81
CA ALA A 6 -4.62 -6.82 -10.21
C ALA A 6 -5.36 -8.14 -10.51
N SER A 7 -5.06 -9.20 -9.75
CA SER A 7 -5.78 -10.49 -9.80
C SER A 7 -7.19 -10.46 -9.18
N GLY A 8 -7.69 -9.29 -8.77
CA GLY A 8 -9.01 -9.12 -8.15
C GLY A 8 -9.07 -9.47 -6.66
N GLY A 9 -7.93 -9.75 -6.03
CA GLY A 9 -7.84 -10.05 -4.61
C GLY A 9 -7.93 -8.80 -3.74
N VAL A 10 -8.62 -8.90 -2.61
CA VAL A 10 -8.70 -7.82 -1.62
C VAL A 10 -7.74 -8.14 -0.48
N THR A 11 -6.79 -7.25 -0.20
CA THR A 11 -5.91 -7.41 0.95
C THR A 11 -6.68 -7.12 2.24
N PRO A 12 -6.30 -7.74 3.37
CA PRO A 12 -6.84 -7.34 4.66
C PRO A 12 -6.64 -5.83 4.87
N PRO A 13 -7.69 -5.06 5.19
CA PRO A 13 -7.56 -3.63 5.37
C PRO A 13 -6.92 -3.29 6.72
N MET A 14 -6.55 -2.02 6.85
CA MET A 14 -6.28 -1.42 8.16
C MET A 14 -7.43 -0.51 8.57
N ILE A 15 -8.00 -0.77 9.75
CA ILE A 15 -8.97 0.09 10.43
C ILE A 15 -8.21 1.01 11.40
N ILE A 16 -8.54 2.30 11.36
CA ILE A 16 -7.96 3.31 12.23
C ILE A 16 -9.06 3.93 13.05
N TYR A 17 -8.92 3.88 14.38
CA TYR A 17 -9.90 4.43 15.30
C TYR A 17 -9.42 5.77 15.87
N SER A 18 -10.32 6.76 15.94
CA SER A 18 -10.12 8.01 16.68
C SER A 18 -10.43 7.78 18.16
N LEU A 19 -9.62 6.95 18.81
CA LEU A 19 -9.75 6.61 20.23
C LEU A 19 -8.40 6.73 20.92
N LYS A 20 -8.40 7.12 22.20
CA LYS A 20 -7.17 7.15 23.02
C LYS A 20 -6.65 5.75 23.36
N ARG A 21 -7.53 4.75 23.41
CA ARG A 21 -7.23 3.35 23.69
C ARG A 21 -8.22 2.46 22.95
N LEU A 22 -7.75 1.35 22.39
CA LEU A 22 -8.62 0.37 21.75
C LEU A 22 -9.25 -0.54 22.83
N PRO A 23 -10.58 -0.55 22.99
CA PRO A 23 -11.25 -1.48 23.89
C PRO A 23 -11.09 -2.93 23.42
N SER A 24 -11.00 -3.87 24.36
CA SER A 24 -10.81 -5.30 24.07
C SER A 24 -11.93 -5.90 23.21
N HIS A 25 -13.18 -5.49 23.44
CA HIS A 25 -14.33 -5.98 22.66
C HIS A 25 -14.26 -5.57 21.18
N ILE A 26 -13.69 -4.39 20.87
CA ILE A 26 -13.47 -3.96 19.48
C ILE A 26 -12.37 -4.81 18.87
N GLN A 27 -11.28 -5.02 19.59
CA GLN A 27 -10.17 -5.84 19.11
C GLN A 27 -10.60 -7.29 18.82
N SER A 28 -11.49 -7.87 19.64
CA SER A 28 -12.02 -9.21 19.42
C SER A 28 -13.08 -9.29 18.32
N SER A 29 -13.72 -8.17 17.97
CA SER A 29 -14.71 -8.11 16.88
C SER A 29 -14.09 -8.06 15.49
N VAL A 30 -12.81 -7.69 15.38
CA VAL A 30 -12.10 -7.56 14.11
C VAL A 30 -11.27 -8.81 13.85
N SER A 31 -11.21 -9.25 12.58
CA SER A 31 -10.38 -10.38 12.18
C SER A 31 -8.92 -10.14 12.54
N SER A 32 -8.24 -11.16 13.07
CA SER A 32 -6.81 -11.10 13.41
C SER A 32 -5.89 -10.83 12.21
N LYS A 33 -6.39 -11.03 10.99
CA LYS A 33 -5.66 -10.72 9.74
C LYS A 33 -5.69 -9.24 9.39
N TRP A 34 -6.63 -8.48 9.94
CA TRP A 34 -6.79 -7.06 9.62
C TRP A 34 -5.85 -6.23 10.50
N GLY A 35 -5.37 -5.12 9.95
CA GLY A 35 -4.66 -4.14 10.75
C GLY A 35 -5.64 -3.34 11.62
N THR A 36 -5.32 -3.14 12.89
CA THR A 36 -6.04 -2.21 13.76
C THR A 36 -5.06 -1.30 14.47
N ASP A 37 -5.26 0.01 14.36
CA ASP A 37 -4.43 0.98 15.09
C ASP A 37 -5.24 2.24 15.43
N LEU A 38 -4.62 3.16 16.16
CA LEU A 38 -5.22 4.39 16.65
C LEU A 38 -4.54 5.61 16.01
N SER A 39 -5.31 6.67 15.78
CA SER A 39 -4.78 8.00 15.53
C SER A 39 -5.66 9.06 16.17
N ASP A 40 -5.07 10.19 16.56
CA ASP A 40 -5.79 11.23 17.30
C ASP A 40 -7.04 11.73 16.56
N ASN A 41 -6.94 11.82 15.23
CA ASN A 41 -7.99 12.31 14.35
C ASN A 41 -8.72 11.18 13.58
N GLY A 42 -8.35 9.90 13.79
CA GLY A 42 -8.89 8.77 13.04
C GLY A 42 -8.41 8.66 11.58
N TRP A 43 -7.51 9.55 11.14
CA TRP A 43 -6.97 9.52 9.79
C TRP A 43 -5.72 8.63 9.69
N MET A 44 -5.47 8.14 8.48
CA MET A 44 -4.21 7.48 8.14
C MET A 44 -3.03 8.43 8.38
N GLN A 45 -1.95 7.93 8.96
CA GLN A 45 -0.69 8.68 9.13
C GLN A 45 0.46 7.85 8.54
N ALA A 46 1.57 8.50 8.18
CA ALA A 46 2.73 7.82 7.60
C ALA A 46 3.22 6.62 8.45
N LYS A 47 3.26 6.79 9.78
CA LYS A 47 3.63 5.73 10.73
C LYS A 47 2.69 4.52 10.68
N LEU A 48 1.40 4.75 10.46
CA LEU A 48 0.38 3.70 10.38
C LEU A 48 0.48 2.97 9.05
N PHE A 49 0.74 3.70 7.97
CA PHE A 49 1.00 3.10 6.66
C PHE A 49 2.27 2.23 6.66
N TYR A 50 3.35 2.68 7.31
CA TYR A 50 4.55 1.87 7.52
C TYR A 50 4.22 0.55 8.24
N LYS A 51 3.45 0.61 9.33
CA LYS A 51 3.00 -0.59 10.06
C LYS A 51 2.15 -1.49 9.18
N TYR A 52 1.23 -0.92 8.38
CA TYR A 52 0.41 -1.70 7.46
C TYR A 52 1.26 -2.46 6.43
N ALA A 53 2.21 -1.77 5.79
CA ALA A 53 3.05 -2.35 4.75
C ALA A 53 3.82 -3.56 5.27
N GLY A 54 4.43 -3.45 6.45
CA GLY A 54 5.23 -4.52 7.04
C GLY A 54 4.42 -5.63 7.71
N ASN A 55 3.33 -5.29 8.42
CA ASN A 55 2.65 -6.25 9.30
C ASN A 55 1.40 -6.87 8.69
N VAL A 56 0.82 -6.25 7.66
CA VAL A 56 -0.44 -6.71 7.05
C VAL A 56 -0.23 -7.02 5.57
N LEU A 57 0.24 -6.05 4.79
CA LEU A 57 0.38 -6.20 3.34
C LEU A 57 1.41 -7.25 2.96
N TYR A 58 2.65 -7.13 3.44
CA TYR A 58 3.73 -8.04 3.06
C TYR A 58 3.45 -9.50 3.48
N PRO A 59 3.02 -9.80 4.72
CA PRO A 59 2.65 -11.16 5.10
C PRO A 59 1.51 -11.72 4.27
N TYR A 60 0.50 -10.91 3.94
CA TYR A 60 -0.60 -11.34 3.05
C TYR A 60 -0.10 -11.69 1.64
N LEU A 61 0.80 -10.89 1.07
CA LEU A 61 1.38 -11.15 -0.25
C LEU A 61 2.21 -12.44 -0.26
N LYS A 62 2.93 -12.71 0.83
CA LYS A 62 3.66 -13.98 1.02
C LYS A 62 2.71 -15.18 1.14
N ASP A 63 1.63 -15.06 1.90
CA ASP A 63 0.59 -16.10 2.04
C ASP A 63 -0.10 -16.42 0.71
N LYS A 64 -0.26 -15.39 -0.15
CA LYS A 64 -0.82 -15.55 -1.50
C LYS A 64 0.19 -15.98 -2.56
N ASN A 65 1.44 -16.28 -2.18
CA ASN A 65 2.53 -16.62 -3.10
C ASN A 65 2.67 -15.59 -4.24
N ALA A 66 2.52 -14.30 -3.93
CA ALA A 66 2.74 -13.25 -4.90
C ALA A 66 4.21 -13.21 -5.34
N GLU A 67 4.44 -13.00 -6.63
CA GLU A 67 5.78 -12.86 -7.21
C GLU A 67 6.32 -11.45 -6.95
N PHE A 68 7.57 -11.37 -6.52
CA PHE A 68 8.27 -10.11 -6.26
C PHE A 68 9.26 -9.82 -7.39
N PRO A 69 9.46 -8.54 -7.79
CA PRO A 69 8.99 -7.33 -7.11
C PRO A 69 7.52 -6.97 -7.40
N ILE A 70 6.86 -6.39 -6.40
CA ILE A 70 5.45 -5.97 -6.51
C ILE A 70 5.37 -4.46 -6.65
N ILE A 71 4.54 -3.97 -7.58
CA ILE A 71 4.25 -2.53 -7.72
C ILE A 71 3.05 -2.18 -6.85
N LEU A 72 3.25 -1.30 -5.87
CA LEU A 72 2.20 -0.79 -5.00
C LEU A 72 1.82 0.63 -5.43
N PHE A 73 0.63 0.78 -5.97
CA PHE A 73 0.06 2.08 -6.29
C PHE A 73 -0.58 2.70 -5.05
N VAL A 74 -0.12 3.88 -4.67
CA VAL A 74 -0.65 4.64 -3.52
C VAL A 74 -1.22 5.97 -4.00
N ASP A 75 -2.30 6.42 -3.36
CA ASP A 75 -2.78 7.78 -3.59
C ASP A 75 -1.69 8.77 -3.14
N GLY A 76 -1.43 9.78 -3.96
CA GLY A 76 -0.30 10.69 -3.83
C GLY A 76 -0.39 11.68 -2.66
N HIS A 77 -1.08 11.32 -1.58
CA HIS A 77 -1.07 12.08 -0.35
C HIS A 77 0.33 12.02 0.26
N ARG A 78 0.89 13.20 0.60
CA ARG A 78 2.20 13.39 1.23
C ARG A 78 2.53 12.41 2.37
N MET A 79 1.55 11.84 3.07
CA MET A 79 1.78 10.86 4.14
C MET A 79 2.26 9.48 3.66
N HIS A 80 2.11 9.14 2.38
CA HIS A 80 2.57 7.88 1.81
C HIS A 80 4.00 7.94 1.23
N LEU A 81 4.73 9.05 1.42
CA LEU A 81 6.02 9.31 0.79
C LEU A 81 7.07 9.71 1.83
N THR A 82 7.27 8.87 2.86
CA THR A 82 8.35 9.09 3.84
C THR A 82 9.57 8.24 3.53
N TYR A 83 10.76 8.73 3.85
CA TYR A 83 12.02 8.00 3.65
C TYR A 83 12.03 6.61 4.28
N ASN A 84 11.54 6.51 5.52
CA ASN A 84 11.47 5.22 6.24
C ASN A 84 10.58 4.20 5.53
N LEU A 85 9.47 4.66 4.97
CA LEU A 85 8.57 3.81 4.19
C LEU A 85 9.22 3.41 2.86
N SER A 86 9.89 4.31 2.17
CA SER A 86 10.64 3.99 0.94
C SER A 86 11.70 2.93 1.20
N ASN A 87 12.43 3.03 2.32
CA ASN A 87 13.43 2.03 2.70
C ASN A 87 12.80 0.68 3.04
N LEU A 88 11.66 0.67 3.74
CA LEU A 88 10.91 -0.55 4.03
C LEU A 88 10.40 -1.20 2.74
N CYS A 89 9.80 -0.43 1.83
CA CYS A 89 9.33 -0.94 0.56
C CYS A 89 10.48 -1.52 -0.26
N SER A 90 11.62 -0.82 -0.33
CA SER A 90 12.83 -1.30 -1.00
C SER A 90 13.34 -2.63 -0.41
N SER A 91 13.40 -2.75 0.93
CA SER A 91 13.86 -3.99 1.58
C SER A 91 12.90 -5.17 1.42
N LEU A 92 11.60 -4.90 1.20
CA LEU A 92 10.57 -5.90 0.95
C LEU A 92 10.36 -6.21 -0.54
N ASN A 93 11.18 -5.66 -1.44
CA ASN A 93 11.01 -5.73 -2.89
C ASN A 93 9.63 -5.22 -3.37
N ILE A 94 9.12 -4.19 -2.72
CA ILE A 94 7.90 -3.47 -3.10
C ILE A 94 8.30 -2.12 -3.69
N ILE A 95 7.85 -1.86 -4.91
CA ILE A 95 8.06 -0.58 -5.59
C ILE A 95 6.82 0.28 -5.33
N SER A 96 6.92 1.27 -4.44
CA SER A 96 5.83 2.21 -4.19
C SER A 96 5.77 3.28 -5.28
N CYS A 97 4.66 3.35 -6.01
CA CYS A 97 4.40 4.37 -7.01
C CYS A 97 3.24 5.26 -6.53
N SER A 98 3.51 6.55 -6.32
CA SER A 98 2.46 7.53 -6.01
C SER A 98 1.78 7.93 -7.32
N THR A 99 0.56 7.48 -7.53
CA THR A 99 -0.14 7.74 -8.78
C THR A 99 -1.04 8.96 -8.67
N ARG A 100 -0.46 10.15 -8.78
CA ARG A 100 -1.26 11.33 -9.14
C ARG A 100 -1.66 11.33 -10.63
N ILE A 101 -0.98 10.54 -11.47
CA ILE A 101 -1.23 10.45 -12.93
C ILE A 101 -2.23 9.34 -13.31
N LEU A 102 -2.14 8.16 -12.68
CA LEU A 102 -3.07 7.05 -12.89
C LEU A 102 -3.87 6.86 -11.62
N ARG A 103 -4.98 7.57 -11.43
CA ARG A 103 -5.89 7.27 -10.31
C ARG A 103 -6.89 6.20 -10.78
N PRO A 104 -6.66 4.89 -10.57
CA PRO A 104 -7.70 3.89 -10.79
C PRO A 104 -8.88 4.04 -9.79
N ALA A 105 -8.76 4.90 -8.77
CA ALA A 105 -9.74 5.04 -7.68
C ALA A 105 -10.05 6.49 -7.20
N GLY A 106 -9.77 7.58 -7.95
CA GLY A 106 -10.06 8.96 -7.46
C GLY A 106 -9.89 10.17 -8.43
N VAL A 107 -10.32 11.36 -8.00
CA VAL A 107 -10.57 12.63 -8.76
C VAL A 107 -9.33 13.53 -8.96
N ALA A 108 -9.05 13.92 -10.20
CA ALA A 108 -7.82 14.56 -10.77
C ALA A 108 -7.28 15.86 -10.11
N GLU A 109 -5.95 15.93 -9.87
CA GLU A 109 -5.15 17.18 -9.83
C GLU A 109 -3.62 16.87 -9.89
N LYS A 110 -2.85 17.70 -10.61
CA LYS A 110 -1.48 17.48 -11.11
C LYS A 110 -0.42 17.36 -9.98
N ASP A 111 0.58 16.48 -10.17
CA ASP A 111 2.00 16.69 -9.78
C ASP A 111 2.90 15.46 -10.11
N VAL A 112 4.19 15.73 -10.35
CA VAL A 112 5.24 14.87 -10.97
C VAL A 112 6.02 14.03 -9.94
N CYS A 113 6.35 12.78 -10.29
CA CYS A 113 7.23 11.89 -9.50
C CYS A 113 8.70 11.96 -9.95
N GLU A 114 9.63 12.02 -8.99
CA GLU A 114 11.08 12.03 -9.23
C GLU A 114 11.62 10.59 -9.27
N TRP A 115 11.85 10.09 -10.49
CA TRP A 115 12.38 8.75 -10.76
C TRP A 115 13.91 8.77 -10.82
N ARG A 116 14.58 8.56 -9.68
CA ARG A 116 16.03 8.28 -9.68
C ARG A 116 16.24 6.79 -9.33
N ASN A 117 16.72 6.04 -10.31
CA ASN A 117 17.29 4.68 -10.22
C ASN A 117 16.40 3.44 -10.45
N ILE A 118 15.37 3.51 -11.30
CA ILE A 118 14.78 2.27 -11.85
C ILE A 118 14.99 2.23 -13.36
N ASN A 119 15.60 1.13 -13.84
CA ASN A 119 15.80 0.88 -15.26
C ASN A 119 14.43 0.75 -15.93
N PHE A 120 14.03 1.80 -16.68
CA PHE A 120 12.72 1.92 -17.31
C PHE A 120 12.38 0.76 -18.26
N ALA A 121 13.40 0.11 -18.83
CA ALA A 121 13.22 -1.05 -19.70
C ALA A 121 12.55 -2.23 -18.98
N SER A 122 12.87 -2.44 -17.70
CA SER A 122 12.36 -3.57 -16.91
C SER A 122 10.89 -3.39 -16.52
N ILE A 123 10.47 -2.14 -16.21
CA ILE A 123 9.07 -1.84 -15.82
C ILE A 123 8.15 -1.87 -17.04
N LEU A 124 8.59 -1.33 -18.19
CA LEU A 124 7.79 -1.37 -19.41
C LEU A 124 7.57 -2.80 -19.89
N GLU A 125 8.53 -3.70 -19.73
CA GLU A 125 8.29 -5.11 -20.05
C GLU A 125 7.24 -5.77 -19.15
N ILE A 126 7.21 -5.47 -17.85
CA ILE A 126 6.22 -6.03 -16.91
C ILE A 126 4.82 -5.49 -17.23
N VAL A 127 4.69 -4.18 -17.44
CA VAL A 127 3.38 -3.55 -17.72
C VAL A 127 2.88 -3.87 -19.14
N VAL A 128 3.77 -4.03 -20.14
CA VAL A 128 3.36 -4.33 -21.52
C VAL A 128 3.08 -5.82 -21.74
N LYS A 129 3.72 -6.74 -20.99
CA LYS A 129 3.46 -8.18 -21.11
C LYS A 129 2.08 -8.55 -20.55
N ASP A 130 1.61 -7.91 -19.47
CA ASP A 130 0.28 -8.19 -18.88
C ASP A 130 -0.90 -7.57 -19.67
N ILE A 131 -0.66 -6.60 -20.56
CA ILE A 131 -1.72 -6.00 -21.39
C ILE A 131 -1.92 -6.76 -22.72
N LYS A 132 -0.96 -7.61 -23.13
CA LYS A 132 -1.02 -8.31 -24.43
C LYS A 132 -1.56 -9.74 -24.41
N TYR A 133 -2.00 -10.26 -23.26
CA TYR A 133 -2.70 -11.54 -23.18
C TYR A 133 -4.13 -11.36 -22.63
N ASN A 134 -4.97 -10.74 -23.47
CA ASN A 134 -6.42 -10.95 -23.52
C ASN A 134 -6.88 -10.79 -24.98
#